data_AF-A0AAN6WZA6-F1
#
_entry.id   AF-A0AAN6WZA6-F1
#
_cell.length_a   1.000
_cell.length_b   1.000
_cell.length_c   1.000
_cell.angle_alpha   90.00
_cell.angle_beta   90.00
_cell.angle_gamma   90.00
#
_symmetry.space_group_name_H-M   'P 1'
#
loop_
_entity.id
_entity.type
_entity.pdbx_description
1 polymer ?
#
loop_
_entity_poly.entity_id
_entity_poly.type
_entity_poly.pdbx_seq_one_letter_code
_entity_poly.pdbx_strand_id
1 'polypeptide(L)'
;MGFKFLPRPPQQDQRPWEERDVAFLKKKSTLPPTPRGQMTDIPEEATSHPVVILEISPDGNRALVTTVSAYGSAYGSTRMPWQNRRRDADYRAFLGSPLPPQPSGSSRAGSSKKREFLKLEAGCGSFAFPERSWVNAKSVWCVPIAALGDYHKAELGAGADCLRLTESSLRDLSSHVKQVAKVYQQQSGKLKDKEKASF
;
A
#
# COMPACT_ATOMS: atom_id res chain seq x y z
N MET A 1 -39.26 24.30 -2.63
CA MET A 1 -38.55 23.14 -3.19
C MET A 1 -37.75 22.50 -2.05
N GLY A 2 -38.14 21.32 -1.57
CA GLY A 2 -37.45 20.64 -0.47
C GLY A 2 -36.34 19.76 -1.02
N PHE A 3 -35.09 20.04 -0.63
CA PHE A 3 -33.98 19.13 -0.87
C PHE A 3 -34.23 17.86 -0.05
N LYS A 4 -34.55 16.75 -0.73
CA LYS A 4 -34.55 15.42 -0.09
C LYS A 4 -33.10 15.10 0.26
N PHE A 5 -32.77 15.19 1.55
CA PHE A 5 -31.57 14.57 2.09
C PHE A 5 -31.67 13.08 1.80
N LEU A 6 -30.91 12.60 0.82
CA LEU A 6 -30.72 11.18 0.65
C LEU A 6 -29.98 10.69 1.90
N PRO A 7 -30.48 9.64 2.59
CA PRO A 7 -29.76 9.08 3.72
C PRO A 7 -28.37 8.67 3.25
N ARG A 8 -27.35 9.04 4.04
CA ARG A 8 -25.99 8.53 3.87
C ARG A 8 -26.11 7.00 3.77
N PRO A 9 -25.56 6.35 2.73
CA PRO A 9 -25.59 4.90 2.68
C PRO A 9 -25.03 4.38 4.00
N PRO A 10 -25.65 3.36 4.62
CA PRO A 10 -25.12 2.76 5.83
C PRO A 10 -23.65 2.46 5.59
N GLN A 11 -22.78 2.88 6.52
CA GLN A 11 -21.41 2.39 6.53
C GLN A 11 -21.52 0.87 6.58
N GLN A 12 -21.34 0.20 5.44
CA GLN A 12 -21.23 -1.25 5.41
C GLN A 12 -20.21 -1.62 6.47
N ASP A 13 -20.57 -2.56 7.34
CA ASP A 13 -19.66 -3.14 8.33
C ASP A 13 -18.41 -3.62 7.60
N GLN A 14 -17.42 -2.73 7.49
CA GLN A 14 -16.16 -3.04 6.84
C GLN A 14 -15.50 -4.05 7.75
N ARG A 15 -15.33 -5.27 7.23
CA ARG A 15 -14.51 -6.29 7.87
C ARG A 15 -13.21 -5.63 8.37
N PRO A 16 -12.73 -6.00 9.56
CA PRO A 16 -11.50 -5.42 10.07
C PRO A 16 -10.38 -5.69 9.06
N TRP A 17 -9.53 -4.68 8.85
CA TRP A 17 -8.35 -4.84 8.03
C TRP A 17 -7.41 -5.86 8.66
N GLU A 18 -6.80 -6.70 7.82
CA GLU A 18 -5.79 -7.65 8.25
C GLU A 18 -4.46 -7.37 7.56
N GLU A 19 -3.38 -7.85 8.17
CA GLU A 19 -2.10 -7.94 7.47
C GLU A 19 -2.29 -8.74 6.18
N ARG A 20 -1.55 -8.35 5.13
CA ARG A 20 -1.64 -8.85 3.75
C ARG A 20 -2.76 -8.24 2.91
N ASP A 21 -3.76 -7.60 3.51
CA ASP A 21 -4.81 -6.96 2.72
C ASP A 21 -4.24 -5.85 1.84
N VAL A 22 -4.84 -5.69 0.67
CA VAL A 22 -4.64 -4.53 -0.19
C VAL A 22 -5.83 -3.60 0.01
N ALA A 23 -5.55 -2.44 0.59
CA ALA A 23 -6.52 -1.37 0.79
C ALA A 23 -6.32 -0.25 -0.23
N PHE A 24 -7.23 0.71 -0.28
CA PHE A 24 -7.04 1.98 -0.98
C PHE A 24 -6.75 3.09 0.03
N LEU A 25 -5.60 3.75 -0.11
CA LEU A 25 -5.27 4.91 0.73
C LEU A 25 -6.02 6.13 0.21
N LYS A 26 -6.97 6.63 1.00
CA LYS A 26 -7.80 7.79 0.67
C LYS A 26 -6.95 9.05 0.50
N LYS A 27 -7.47 10.00 -0.29
CA LYS A 27 -6.87 11.34 -0.43
C LYS A 27 -6.75 12.01 0.93
N LYS A 28 -5.64 12.69 1.19
CA LYS A 28 -5.44 13.43 2.44
C LYS A 28 -6.57 14.43 2.70
N SER A 29 -7.02 15.11 1.65
CA SER A 29 -8.14 16.07 1.66
C SER A 29 -9.50 15.47 2.01
N THR A 30 -9.67 14.15 1.89
CA THR A 30 -10.95 13.47 2.19
C THR A 30 -11.03 12.94 3.61
N LEU A 31 -9.94 13.04 4.38
CA LEU A 31 -9.86 12.52 5.72
C LEU A 31 -10.20 13.61 6.74
N PRO A 32 -10.87 13.25 7.85
CA PRO A 32 -11.16 14.21 8.90
C PRO A 32 -9.84 14.80 9.42
N PRO A 33 -9.84 16.06 9.88
CA PRO A 33 -8.68 16.65 10.52
C PRO A 33 -8.30 15.78 11.71
N THR A 34 -7.20 15.02 11.60
CA THR A 34 -6.70 14.25 12.72
C THR A 34 -6.03 15.20 13.72
N PRO A 35 -6.00 14.86 15.02
CA PRO A 35 -5.11 15.51 15.97
C PRO A 35 -3.69 15.65 15.38
N ARG A 36 -3.03 16.78 15.63
CA ARG A 36 -1.70 17.09 15.05
C ARG A 36 -0.76 15.88 15.25
N GLY A 37 -0.22 15.33 14.16
CA GLY A 37 0.82 14.29 14.20
C GLY A 37 0.43 12.90 13.71
N GLN A 38 -0.86 12.58 13.52
CA GLN A 38 -1.26 11.22 13.08
C GLN A 38 -1.11 10.98 11.57
N MET A 39 -1.13 12.02 10.73
CA MET A 39 -1.13 11.88 9.26
C MET A 39 -0.30 12.93 8.50
N THR A 40 0.34 13.85 9.22
CA THR A 40 1.04 15.01 8.63
C THR A 40 2.22 14.64 7.73
N ASP A 41 2.75 13.42 7.87
CA ASP A 41 4.02 13.02 7.23
C ASP A 41 3.84 12.26 5.91
N ILE A 42 2.62 12.01 5.45
CA ILE A 42 2.37 11.38 4.15
C ILE A 42 2.28 12.48 3.07
N PRO A 43 3.13 12.42 2.02
CA PRO A 43 3.01 13.29 0.85
C PRO A 43 1.66 13.08 0.15
N GLU A 44 1.04 14.14 -0.39
CA GLU A 44 -0.25 14.04 -1.09
C GLU A 44 -0.16 13.03 -2.25
N GLU A 45 0.99 13.02 -2.92
CA GLU A 45 1.30 12.16 -4.05
C GLU A 45 1.34 10.68 -3.67
N ALA A 46 1.50 10.34 -2.40
CA ALA A 46 1.49 8.96 -1.91
C ALA A 46 0.07 8.47 -1.58
N THR A 47 -0.93 9.35 -1.61
CA THR A 47 -2.35 9.04 -1.40
C THR A 47 -3.07 8.74 -2.71
N SER A 48 -4.33 8.30 -2.67
CA SER A 48 -5.11 7.86 -3.85
C SER A 48 -4.54 6.64 -4.56
N HIS A 49 -3.84 5.79 -3.82
CA HIS A 49 -3.20 4.61 -4.35
C HIS A 49 -3.61 3.37 -3.57
N PRO A 50 -3.69 2.20 -4.23
CA PRO A 50 -3.76 0.95 -3.51
C PRO A 50 -2.49 0.78 -2.66
N VAL A 51 -2.63 0.15 -1.50
CA VAL A 51 -1.54 -0.07 -0.54
C VAL A 51 -1.62 -1.48 0.01
N VAL A 52 -0.47 -2.12 0.25
CA VAL A 52 -0.41 -3.38 1.01
C VAL A 52 -0.26 -3.05 2.49
N ILE A 53 -1.09 -3.66 3.32
CA ILE A 53 -0.95 -3.63 4.79
C ILE A 53 0.14 -4.61 5.20
N LEU A 54 1.24 -4.07 5.71
CA LEU A 54 2.40 -4.84 6.14
C LEU A 54 2.27 -5.33 7.59
N GLU A 55 1.82 -4.44 8.47
CA GLU A 55 1.67 -4.66 9.91
C GLU A 55 0.51 -3.78 10.41
N ILE A 56 -0.20 -4.24 11.45
CA ILE A 56 -1.23 -3.46 12.14
C ILE A 56 -0.80 -3.22 13.58
N SER A 57 -1.11 -2.05 14.13
CA SER A 57 -0.78 -1.73 15.51
C SER A 57 -1.57 -2.63 16.48
N PRO A 58 -1.06 -2.93 17.69
CA PRO A 58 -1.74 -3.80 18.64
C PRO A 58 -3.13 -3.31 19.07
N ASP A 59 -3.39 -2.01 18.98
CA ASP A 59 -4.69 -1.38 19.27
C ASP A 59 -5.63 -1.33 18.04
N GLY A 60 -5.17 -1.79 16.87
CA GLY A 60 -5.95 -1.84 15.64
C GLY A 60 -6.24 -0.48 15.00
N ASN A 61 -5.61 0.60 15.46
CA ASN A 61 -5.93 1.96 14.99
C ASN A 61 -5.02 2.46 13.87
N ARG A 62 -3.85 1.85 13.70
CA ARG A 62 -2.84 2.25 12.71
C ARG A 62 -2.38 1.04 11.92
N ALA A 63 -1.98 1.29 10.68
CA ALA A 63 -1.37 0.30 9.81
C ALA A 63 -0.06 0.83 9.26
N LEU A 64 0.94 -0.05 9.16
CA LEU A 64 2.12 0.19 8.37
C LEU A 64 1.84 -0.30 6.95
N VAL A 65 1.93 0.61 5.98
CA VAL A 65 1.55 0.31 4.60
C VAL A 65 2.66 0.66 3.62
N THR A 66 2.65 -0.02 2.48
CA THR A 66 3.47 0.34 1.32
C THR A 66 2.60 0.49 0.08
N THR A 67 2.91 1.49 -0.75
CA THR A 67 2.10 1.83 -1.91
C THR A 67 2.26 0.81 -3.04
N VAL A 68 1.13 0.27 -3.50
CA VAL A 68 0.99 -0.45 -4.77
C VAL A 68 0.66 0.59 -5.83
N SER A 69 1.67 1.01 -6.56
CA SER A 69 1.47 2.02 -7.59
C SER A 69 2.70 2.16 -8.47
N ALA A 70 2.43 2.79 -9.60
CA ALA A 70 3.29 3.74 -10.27
C ALA A 70 3.70 4.95 -9.40
N TYR A 71 3.89 4.88 -8.07
CA TYR A 71 4.33 6.06 -7.30
C TYR A 71 5.71 6.53 -7.80
N GLY A 72 5.74 7.70 -8.44
CA GLY A 72 6.85 8.20 -9.27
C GLY A 72 6.57 8.26 -10.79
N SER A 73 5.40 7.79 -11.25
CA SER A 73 4.85 7.98 -12.58
C SER A 73 3.37 8.41 -12.50
N ALA A 74 2.95 9.32 -13.38
CA ALA A 74 1.62 9.92 -13.35
C ALA A 74 0.51 8.84 -13.38
N TYR A 75 -0.60 9.08 -12.66
CA TYR A 75 -1.81 8.25 -12.74
C TYR A 75 -2.21 8.08 -14.22
N GLY A 76 -2.33 6.82 -14.69
CA GLY A 76 -2.58 6.49 -16.10
C GLY A 76 -1.34 6.27 -16.97
N SER A 77 -0.13 6.52 -16.47
CA SER A 77 1.11 6.24 -17.20
C SER A 77 1.32 4.75 -17.42
N THR A 78 1.68 4.36 -18.65
CA THR A 78 2.18 3.02 -19.00
C THR A 78 3.66 2.84 -18.67
N ARG A 79 4.36 3.92 -18.32
CA ARG A 79 5.82 3.88 -18.14
C ARG A 79 6.18 3.22 -16.82
N MET A 80 6.98 2.16 -16.93
CA MET A 80 7.50 1.44 -15.78
C MET A 80 8.41 2.37 -14.95
N PRO A 81 8.28 2.39 -13.62
CA PRO A 81 8.95 3.39 -12.79
C PRO A 81 10.50 3.28 -12.79
N TRP A 82 11.05 2.13 -13.19
CA TRP A 82 12.50 1.88 -13.33
C TRP A 82 13.07 2.22 -14.71
N GLN A 83 12.26 2.65 -15.69
CA GLN A 83 12.82 3.17 -16.95
C GLN A 83 13.73 4.39 -16.72
N ASN A 84 13.59 5.04 -15.56
CA ASN A 84 14.50 6.09 -15.07
C ASN A 84 15.65 5.52 -14.22
N ARG A 85 16.42 4.56 -14.77
CA ARG A 85 17.82 4.10 -14.51
C ARG A 85 18.44 4.05 -13.08
N ARG A 86 17.76 4.41 -11.98
CA ARG A 86 18.41 4.60 -10.67
C ARG A 86 17.79 3.83 -9.49
N ARG A 87 16.72 3.05 -9.66
CA ARG A 87 15.95 2.52 -8.50
C ARG A 87 15.34 1.13 -8.72
N ASP A 88 15.82 0.39 -9.70
CA ASP A 88 15.19 -0.82 -10.23
C ASP A 88 15.07 -1.93 -9.17
N ALA A 89 16.08 -2.05 -8.30
CA ALA A 89 16.11 -3.03 -7.21
C ALA A 89 15.12 -2.74 -6.06
N ASP A 90 14.56 -1.54 -5.98
CA ASP A 90 13.65 -1.15 -4.90
C ASP A 90 12.19 -1.56 -5.20
N TYR A 91 11.89 -1.91 -6.46
CA TYR A 91 10.55 -2.26 -6.88
C TYR A 91 10.28 -3.77 -6.78
N ARG A 92 9.03 -4.11 -6.48
CA ARG A 92 8.51 -5.47 -6.49
C ARG A 92 7.32 -5.52 -7.45
N ALA A 93 7.22 -6.57 -8.25
CA ALA A 93 6.13 -6.73 -9.20
C ALA A 93 5.15 -7.80 -8.74
N PHE A 94 3.86 -7.59 -8.97
CA PHE A 94 2.87 -8.65 -8.88
C PHE A 94 2.89 -9.53 -10.15
N LEU A 95 2.31 -10.73 -10.05
CA LEU A 95 2.12 -11.58 -11.22
C LEU A 95 1.31 -10.83 -12.31
N GLY A 96 1.78 -10.88 -13.55
CA GLY A 96 1.19 -10.15 -14.69
C GLY A 96 1.86 -8.81 -14.99
N SER A 97 2.63 -8.26 -14.05
CA SER A 97 3.47 -7.08 -14.27
C SER A 97 4.86 -7.46 -14.82
N PRO A 98 5.50 -6.60 -15.62
CA PRO A 98 6.92 -6.75 -15.94
C PRO A 98 7.77 -6.78 -14.65
N LEU A 99 8.76 -7.66 -14.59
CA LEU A 99 9.74 -7.64 -13.50
C LEU A 99 10.70 -6.46 -13.70
N PRO A 100 11.07 -5.73 -12.63
CA PRO A 100 12.15 -4.76 -12.73
C PRO A 100 13.45 -5.44 -13.17
N PRO A 101 14.20 -4.83 -14.10
CA PRO A 101 15.49 -5.36 -14.54
C PRO A 101 16.43 -5.41 -13.34
N GLN A 102 17.13 -6.53 -13.22
CA GLN A 102 18.11 -6.69 -12.14
C GLN A 102 19.29 -5.76 -12.41
N PRO A 103 19.89 -5.13 -11.38
CA PRO A 103 21.12 -4.40 -11.59
C PRO A 103 22.21 -5.39 -12.00
N SER A 104 22.56 -5.40 -13.29
CA SER A 104 23.73 -6.13 -13.78
C SER A 104 24.97 -5.54 -13.13
N GLY A 105 25.54 -6.23 -12.13
CA GLY A 105 26.81 -5.84 -11.52
C GLY A 105 26.75 -4.90 -10.30
N SER A 106 25.60 -4.71 -9.63
CA SER A 106 25.60 -3.99 -8.34
C SER A 106 26.16 -4.88 -7.22
N SER A 107 27.44 -4.67 -6.92
CA SER A 107 28.21 -5.17 -5.78
C SER A 107 27.75 -4.67 -4.40
N ARG A 108 26.52 -4.14 -4.26
CA ARG A 108 25.88 -4.05 -2.94
C ARG A 108 25.52 -5.46 -2.48
N ALA A 109 26.49 -6.10 -1.85
CA ALA A 109 26.38 -7.38 -1.18
C ALA A 109 25.07 -7.45 -0.38
N GLY A 110 24.14 -8.30 -0.82
CA GLY A 110 22.91 -8.55 -0.05
C GLY A 110 21.69 -9.04 -0.83
N SER A 111 21.68 -9.07 -2.17
CA SER A 111 20.54 -9.65 -2.90
C SER A 111 20.92 -10.20 -4.27
N SER A 112 21.68 -11.29 -4.28
CA SER A 112 22.00 -12.09 -5.47
C SER A 112 20.88 -13.10 -5.85
N LYS A 113 19.67 -12.96 -5.28
CA LYS A 113 18.55 -13.86 -5.54
C LYS A 113 17.49 -13.13 -6.36
N LYS A 114 17.18 -13.64 -7.55
CA LYS A 114 16.06 -13.20 -8.39
C LYS A 114 14.81 -13.17 -7.51
N ARG A 115 14.29 -11.97 -7.23
CA ARG A 115 13.08 -11.83 -6.40
C ARG A 115 11.88 -12.29 -7.20
N GLU A 116 11.07 -13.15 -6.60
CA GLU A 116 9.86 -13.66 -7.23
C GLU A 116 8.75 -12.59 -7.26
N PHE A 117 7.78 -12.83 -8.15
CA PHE A 117 6.54 -12.08 -8.19
C PHE A 117 5.81 -12.18 -6.85
N LEU A 118 5.22 -11.05 -6.44
CA LEU A 118 4.23 -11.03 -5.37
C LEU A 118 2.97 -11.74 -5.87
N LYS A 119 2.44 -12.63 -5.03
CA LYS A 119 1.25 -13.45 -5.32
C LYS A 119 0.11 -13.02 -4.42
N LEU A 120 -1.08 -12.96 -5.01
CA LEU A 120 -2.33 -12.82 -4.28
C LEU A 120 -2.82 -14.21 -3.86
N GLU A 121 -3.61 -14.29 -2.79
CA GLU A 121 -4.27 -15.54 -2.37
C GLU A 121 -5.21 -16.07 -3.47
N ALA A 122 -5.30 -17.39 -3.58
CA ALA A 122 -6.17 -18.02 -4.56
C ALA A 122 -7.63 -17.71 -4.22
N GLY A 123 -8.42 -17.33 -5.23
CA GLY A 123 -9.81 -16.92 -5.04
C GLY A 123 -9.98 -15.45 -4.63
N CYS A 124 -8.90 -14.72 -4.32
CA CYS A 124 -8.93 -13.26 -4.33
C CYS A 124 -8.99 -12.74 -5.78
N GLY A 125 -9.56 -11.56 -5.94
CA GLY A 125 -9.66 -10.90 -7.24
C GLY A 125 -8.28 -10.52 -7.82
N SER A 126 -8.31 -9.73 -8.89
CA SER A 126 -7.11 -9.18 -9.53
C SER A 126 -7.13 -7.66 -9.51
N PHE A 127 -5.92 -7.06 -9.53
CA PHE A 127 -5.78 -5.63 -9.79
C PHE A 127 -6.50 -5.24 -11.09
N ALA A 128 -7.05 -4.03 -11.14
CA ALA A 128 -7.65 -3.48 -12.36
C ALA A 128 -6.66 -3.45 -13.54
N PHE A 129 -5.38 -3.21 -13.22
CA PHE A 129 -4.27 -3.15 -14.18
C PHE A 129 -3.11 -4.04 -13.72
N PRO A 130 -3.22 -5.38 -13.90
CA PRO A 130 -2.20 -6.33 -13.44
C PRO A 130 -0.82 -6.08 -14.05
N GLU A 131 -0.75 -5.45 -15.22
CA GLU A 131 0.49 -5.14 -15.94
C GLU A 131 1.24 -3.92 -15.39
N ARG A 132 0.60 -3.15 -14.48
CA ARG A 132 1.16 -1.92 -13.87
C ARG A 132 1.10 -1.93 -12.34
N SER A 133 1.10 -3.13 -11.77
CA SER A 133 0.99 -3.36 -10.33
C SER A 133 2.37 -3.62 -9.75
N TRP A 134 2.99 -2.55 -9.24
CA TRP A 134 4.29 -2.59 -8.59
C TRP A 134 4.23 -2.02 -7.18
N VAL A 135 5.09 -2.51 -6.32
CA VAL A 135 5.31 -1.97 -4.97
C VAL A 135 6.67 -1.31 -4.92
N ASN A 136 6.73 -0.09 -4.40
CA ASN A 136 7.99 0.57 -4.08
C ASN A 136 8.39 0.24 -2.64
N ALA A 137 9.31 -0.71 -2.46
CA ALA A 137 9.68 -1.20 -1.13
C ALA A 137 10.40 -0.16 -0.26
N LYS A 138 10.83 0.98 -0.81
CA LYS A 138 11.36 2.11 -0.02
C LYS A 138 10.28 3.00 0.58
N SER A 139 9.08 2.97 0.01
CA SER A 139 7.99 3.86 0.41
C SER A 139 7.12 3.13 1.42
N VAL A 140 7.25 3.54 2.68
CA VAL A 140 6.54 2.95 3.81
C VAL A 140 5.99 4.06 4.67
N TRP A 141 4.74 3.92 5.09
CA TRP A 141 4.02 4.92 5.85
C TRP A 141 3.24 4.26 6.98
N CYS A 142 3.30 4.83 8.18
CA CYS A 142 2.34 4.54 9.24
C CYS A 142 1.13 5.44 9.03
N VAL A 143 -0.06 4.84 8.93
CA VAL A 143 -1.31 5.55 8.59
C VAL A 143 -2.43 5.13 9.55
N PRO A 144 -3.37 6.02 9.89
CA PRO A 144 -4.58 5.61 10.60
C PRO A 144 -5.41 4.64 9.78
N ILE A 145 -6.05 3.64 10.41
CA ILE A 145 -6.95 2.71 9.71
C ILE A 145 -8.11 3.45 9.02
N ALA A 146 -8.61 4.54 9.59
CA ALA A 146 -9.63 5.38 8.97
C ALA A 146 -9.21 5.96 7.59
N ALA A 147 -7.90 6.08 7.35
CA ALA A 147 -7.33 6.51 6.08
C ALA A 147 -7.44 5.44 4.98
N LEU A 148 -7.71 4.20 5.35
CA LEU A 148 -7.91 3.09 4.44
C LEU A 148 -9.37 3.03 4.01
N GLY A 149 -9.57 2.66 2.75
CA GLY A 149 -10.86 2.35 2.17
C GLY A 149 -10.77 1.08 1.33
N ASP A 150 -11.93 0.60 0.92
CA ASP A 150 -12.00 -0.58 0.07
C ASP A 150 -11.38 -0.27 -1.30
N TYR A 151 -10.62 -1.25 -1.80
CA TYR A 151 -10.17 -1.22 -3.18
C TYR A 151 -11.34 -1.59 -4.08
N HIS A 152 -11.99 -0.59 -4.66
CA HIS A 152 -13.10 -0.80 -5.60
C HIS A 152 -12.62 -0.78 -7.05
N LYS A 153 -12.87 -1.87 -7.76
CA LYS A 153 -12.70 -2.00 -9.21
C LYS A 153 -13.92 -1.40 -9.92
N ALA A 154 -14.16 -0.11 -9.74
CA ALA A 154 -15.40 0.56 -10.18
C ALA A 154 -15.65 0.49 -11.71
N GLU A 155 -14.65 0.19 -12.53
CA GLU A 155 -14.77 0.21 -13.99
C GLU A 155 -15.05 -1.17 -14.64
N LEU A 156 -15.10 -2.27 -13.89
CA LEU A 156 -15.20 -3.63 -14.49
C LEU A 156 -16.33 -4.52 -13.95
N GLY A 157 -17.27 -3.96 -13.18
CA GLY A 157 -18.54 -4.65 -12.83
C GLY A 157 -18.41 -5.91 -11.95
N ALA A 158 -17.20 -6.28 -11.52
CA ALA A 158 -16.97 -7.36 -10.58
C ALA A 158 -17.02 -6.80 -9.15
N GLY A 159 -17.78 -7.48 -8.28
CA GLY A 159 -17.99 -7.12 -6.88
C GLY A 159 -16.70 -6.99 -6.07
N ALA A 160 -16.83 -6.52 -4.84
CA ALA A 160 -15.73 -6.24 -3.93
C ALA A 160 -14.89 -7.48 -3.61
N ASP A 161 -13.96 -7.81 -4.48
CA ASP A 161 -12.97 -8.85 -4.22
C ASP A 161 -11.90 -8.24 -3.32
N CYS A 162 -11.88 -8.67 -2.06
CA CYS A 162 -10.74 -8.47 -1.19
C CYS A 162 -9.48 -8.98 -1.90
N LEU A 163 -8.55 -8.07 -2.19
CA LEU A 163 -7.22 -8.41 -2.64
C LEU A 163 -6.36 -8.67 -1.40
N ARG A 164 -5.72 -9.83 -1.34
CA ARG A 164 -4.87 -10.24 -0.23
C ARG A 164 -3.62 -10.92 -0.75
N LEU A 165 -2.45 -10.58 -0.21
CA LEU A 165 -1.20 -11.26 -0.54
C LEU A 165 -1.15 -12.64 0.11
N THR A 166 -0.49 -13.60 -0.54
CA THR A 166 -0.11 -14.84 0.15
C THR A 166 0.84 -14.51 1.31
N GLU A 167 0.82 -15.32 2.36
CA GLU A 167 1.69 -15.13 3.52
C GLU A 167 3.18 -15.13 3.14
N SER A 168 3.57 -15.99 2.20
CA SER A 168 4.92 -16.04 1.65
C SER A 168 5.32 -14.74 0.94
N SER A 169 4.41 -14.14 0.17
CA SER A 169 4.65 -12.88 -0.54
C SER A 169 4.76 -11.71 0.43
N LEU A 170 3.91 -11.67 1.47
CA LEU A 170 4.01 -10.66 2.52
C LEU A 170 5.34 -10.79 3.26
N ARG A 171 5.72 -11.99 3.70
CA ARG A 171 6.96 -12.20 4.46
C ARG A 171 8.19 -11.74 3.68
N ASP A 172 8.25 -12.09 2.39
CA ASP A 172 9.34 -11.66 1.52
C ASP A 172 9.30 -10.16 1.21
N LEU A 173 8.11 -9.57 1.01
CA LEU A 173 7.96 -8.13 0.84
C LEU A 173 8.39 -7.36 2.09
N SER A 174 7.91 -7.73 3.27
CA SER A 174 8.26 -7.12 4.55
C SER A 174 9.76 -7.23 4.84
N SER A 175 10.38 -8.37 4.52
CA SER A 175 11.84 -8.54 4.62
C SER A 175 12.58 -7.56 3.69
N HIS A 176 12.14 -7.45 2.44
CA HIS A 176 12.74 -6.51 1.50
C HIS A 176 12.59 -5.06 1.96
N VAL A 177 11.38 -4.67 2.38
CA VAL A 177 11.07 -3.34 2.90
C VAL A 177 11.99 -3.00 4.08
N LYS A 178 12.14 -3.90 5.06
CA LYS A 178 13.05 -3.73 6.20
C LYS A 178 14.50 -3.50 5.77
N GLN A 179 14.93 -4.12 4.67
CA GLN A 179 16.29 -3.99 4.13
C GLN A 179 16.52 -2.66 3.41
N VAL A 180 15.53 -2.13 2.68
CA VAL A 180 15.76 -0.99 1.75
C VAL A 180 15.14 0.32 2.20
N ALA A 181 14.07 0.31 2.99
CA ALA A 181 13.40 1.51 3.48
C ALA A 181 14.13 2.06 4.71
N LYS A 182 14.93 3.11 4.51
CA LYS A 182 15.62 3.81 5.61
C LYS A 182 14.67 4.32 6.69
N VAL A 183 13.45 4.66 6.32
CA VAL A 183 12.40 5.18 7.22
C VAL A 183 11.65 4.07 7.97
N TYR A 184 11.90 2.79 7.67
CA TYR A 184 11.12 1.68 8.24
C TYR A 184 11.11 1.70 9.77
N GLN A 185 12.27 1.87 10.41
CA GLN A 185 12.36 1.88 11.87
C GLN A 185 11.56 3.01 12.50
N GLN A 186 11.61 4.20 11.90
CA GLN A 186 10.83 5.36 12.37
C GLN A 186 9.32 5.10 12.23
N GLN A 187 8.87 4.56 11.10
CA GLN A 187 7.45 4.30 10.84
C GLN A 187 6.92 3.13 11.69
N SER A 188 7.72 2.07 11.88
CA SER A 188 7.39 0.96 12.77
C SER A 188 7.36 1.40 14.25
N GLY A 189 8.23 2.35 14.66
CA GLY A 189 8.15 2.97 15.98
C GLY A 189 6.80 3.65 16.21
N LYS A 190 6.36 4.49 15.27
CA LYS A 190 5.05 5.16 15.30
C LYS A 190 3.86 4.19 15.35
N LEU A 191 4.02 2.99 14.81
CA LEU A 191 2.99 1.93 14.87
C LEU A 191 2.84 1.37 16.28
N LYS A 192 3.95 1.29 17.03
CA LYS A 192 4.01 0.71 18.38
C LYS A 192 3.79 1.72 19.49
N ASP A 193 4.01 3.00 19.19
CA ASP A 193 3.72 4.09 20.11
C ASP A 193 2.22 4.11 20.40
N LYS A 194 1.85 3.55 21.56
CA LYS A 194 0.57 3.86 22.18
C LYS A 194 0.57 5.36 22.42
N GLU A 195 -0.31 6.10 21.73
CA GLU A 195 -0.64 7.43 22.21
C GLU A 195 -1.07 7.25 23.66
N LYS A 196 -0.27 7.78 24.59
CA LYS A 196 -0.73 8.15 25.91
C LYS A 196 -1.74 9.28 25.70
N ALA A 197 -2.91 8.96 25.18
CA ALA A 197 -4.06 9.83 25.19
C ALA A 197 -4.66 9.75 26.61
N SER A 198 -3.95 10.35 27.56
CA SER A 198 -4.62 10.98 28.69
C SER A 198 -5.18 12.29 28.16
N PHE A 199 -6.51 12.41 28.12
CA PHE A 199 -7.32 13.50 28.67
C PHE A 199 -8.77 13.32 28.19
#